data_AF-A0A0M4HCU4-F1
#
_entry.id   AF-A0A0M4HCU4-F1
#
_cell.length_a   1.000
_cell.length_b   1.000
_cell.length_c   1.000
_cell.angle_alpha   90.00
_cell.angle_beta   90.00
_cell.angle_gamma   90.00
#
_symmetry.space_group_name_H-M   'P 1'
#
loop_
_entity.id
_entity.type
_entity.pdbx_description
1 polymer ?
#
loop_
_entity_poly.entity_id
_entity_poly.type
_entity_poly.pdbx_seq_one_letter_code
_entity_poly.pdbx_strand_id
1 'polypeptide(L)'
;MPSYYQPSAELLQALGFSSYSAPPRQARYSRDSACGQETIVLYDDDELTLLEVVNGQMLYSFQGRVASEAEFRVLLRQVNWAAEPASSL
;
A
#
# COMPACT_ATOMS: atom_id res chain seq x y z
N MET A 1 3.33 -21.57 -0.81
CA MET A 1 2.90 -20.43 0.02
C MET A 1 2.79 -19.27 -0.95
N PRO A 2 1.65 -18.55 -1.04
CA PRO A 2 1.65 -17.34 -1.86
C PRO A 2 2.54 -16.35 -1.11
N SER A 3 3.80 -16.25 -1.53
CA SER A 3 4.65 -15.14 -1.15
C SER A 3 4.05 -13.92 -1.84
N TYR A 4 3.17 -13.21 -1.15
CA TYR A 4 2.75 -11.89 -1.59
C TYR A 4 4.03 -11.10 -1.82
N TYR A 5 4.21 -10.60 -3.04
CA TYR A 5 5.45 -9.94 -3.40
C TYR A 5 5.60 -8.67 -2.56
N GLN A 6 6.53 -8.69 -1.60
CA GLN A 6 6.91 -7.52 -0.85
C GLN A 6 8.09 -6.85 -1.57
N PRO A 7 7.96 -5.58 -2.02
CA PRO A 7 9.06 -4.88 -2.64
C PRO A 7 10.18 -4.68 -1.61
N SER A 8 11.42 -4.96 -2.00
CA SER A 8 12.56 -4.75 -1.10
C SER A 8 12.80 -3.26 -0.85
N ALA A 9 13.46 -2.93 0.26
CA ALA A 9 13.84 -1.56 0.57
C ALA A 9 14.70 -0.93 -0.53
N GLU A 10 15.60 -1.71 -1.15
CA GLU A 10 16.44 -1.27 -2.27
C GLU A 10 15.60 -0.93 -3.50
N LEU A 11 14.57 -1.73 -3.80
CA LEU A 11 13.66 -1.45 -4.90
C LEU A 11 12.87 -0.17 -4.64
N LEU A 12 12.34 0.00 -3.43
CA LEU A 12 11.60 1.20 -3.06
C LEU A 12 12.47 2.46 -3.17
N GLN A 13 13.72 2.39 -2.72
CA GLN A 13 14.69 3.49 -2.88
C GLN A 13 14.99 3.78 -4.36
N ALA A 14 15.17 2.74 -5.19
CA ALA A 14 15.37 2.90 -6.62
C ALA A 14 14.17 3.55 -7.32
N LEU A 15 12.96 3.36 -6.78
CA LEU A 15 11.71 3.99 -7.24
C LEU A 15 11.47 5.39 -6.64
N GLY A 16 12.44 5.92 -5.89
CA GLY A 16 12.41 7.27 -5.31
C GLY A 16 11.73 7.38 -3.95
N PHE A 17 11.39 6.25 -3.32
CA PHE A 17 10.84 6.28 -1.97
C PHE A 17 11.93 6.41 -0.90
N SER A 18 11.69 7.27 0.07
CA SER A 18 12.51 7.44 1.25
C SER A 18 11.84 6.82 2.47
N SER A 19 12.61 6.13 3.31
CA SER A 19 12.08 5.56 4.56
C SER A 19 11.65 6.68 5.51
N TYR A 20 10.51 6.49 6.18
CA TYR A 20 9.97 7.43 7.15
C TYR A 20 9.78 6.76 8.52
N SER A 21 9.90 7.55 9.59
CA SER A 21 9.64 7.07 10.94
C SER A 21 8.17 6.65 11.05
N ALA A 22 7.97 5.38 11.34
CA ALA A 22 6.66 4.76 11.44
C ALA A 22 6.47 4.17 12.85
N PRO A 23 5.21 3.98 13.29
CA PRO A 23 4.92 3.24 14.51
C PRO A 23 5.52 1.83 14.47
N PRO A 24 5.69 1.16 15.63
CA PRO A 24 6.17 -0.22 15.67
C PRO A 24 5.36 -1.12 14.72
N ARG A 25 6.03 -2.05 14.02
CA ARG A 25 5.43 -3.03 13.07
C ARG A 25 4.94 -2.47 11.73
N GLN A 26 5.35 -1.25 11.38
CA GLN A 26 5.07 -0.66 10.07
C GLN A 26 6.38 -0.14 9.50
N ALA A 27 6.76 -0.58 8.31
CA ALA A 27 7.80 0.08 7.54
C ALA A 27 7.13 1.00 6.51
N ARG A 28 7.41 2.30 6.59
CA ARG A 28 6.84 3.31 5.68
C ARG A 28 7.90 3.85 4.75
N TYR A 29 7.51 3.94 3.48
CA TYR A 29 8.33 4.46 2.40
C TYR A 29 7.52 5.52 1.66
N SER A 30 7.99 6.75 1.61
CA SER A 30 7.24 7.88 1.04
C SER A 30 8.00 8.55 -0.11
N ARG A 31 7.28 9.06 -1.10
CA ARG A 31 7.81 9.90 -2.17
C ARG A 31 6.81 10.99 -2.56
N ASP A 32 7.29 12.03 -3.21
CA ASP A 32 6.41 13.06 -3.77
C ASP A 32 5.59 12.51 -4.94
N SER A 33 4.34 12.95 -5.05
CA SER A 33 3.42 12.56 -6.13
C SER A 33 2.69 13.78 -6.68
N ALA A 34 2.02 13.63 -7.83
CA ALA A 34 1.23 14.71 -8.44
C ALA A 34 0.11 15.24 -7.50
N CYS A 35 -0.33 14.43 -6.54
CA CYS A 35 -1.39 14.75 -5.60
C CYS A 35 -0.85 15.28 -4.25
N GLY A 36 0.47 15.22 -4.02
CA GLY A 36 1.12 15.56 -2.76
C GLY A 36 2.22 14.56 -2.42
N GLN A 37 1.87 13.53 -1.65
CA GLN A 37 2.80 12.48 -1.23
C GLN A 37 2.15 11.11 -1.37
N GLU A 38 2.90 10.14 -1.87
CA GLU A 38 2.54 8.72 -1.90
C GLU A 38 3.36 7.99 -0.85
N THR A 39 2.75 7.07 -0.10
CA THR A 39 3.39 6.31 0.97
C THR A 39 2.99 4.84 0.89
N ILE A 40 3.98 3.96 0.75
CA ILE A 40 3.82 2.52 0.87
C ILE A 40 4.04 2.13 2.34
N VAL A 41 3.09 1.40 2.90
CA VAL A 41 3.18 0.76 4.21
C VAL A 41 3.37 -0.73 4.00
N LEU A 42 4.47 -1.26 4.52
CA LEU A 42 4.74 -2.69 4.61
C LEU A 42 4.47 -3.14 6.05
N TYR A 43 3.63 -4.14 6.20
CA TYR A 43 3.31 -4.77 7.50
C TYR A 43 4.17 -6.03 7.71
N ASP A 44 4.31 -6.43 8.98
CA ASP A 44 5.11 -7.60 9.39
C ASP A 44 4.53 -8.94 8.86
N ASP A 45 3.27 -8.96 8.45
CA ASP A 45 2.58 -10.12 7.84
C ASP A 45 2.63 -10.10 6.30
N ASP A 46 3.56 -9.33 5.74
CA ASP A 46 3.74 -9.11 4.30
C ASP A 46 2.54 -8.43 3.61
N GLU A 47 1.57 -7.90 4.36
CA GLU A 47 0.55 -7.04 3.78
C GLU A 47 1.17 -5.71 3.31
N LEU A 48 0.63 -5.19 2.20
CA LEU A 48 1.05 -3.92 1.62
C LEU A 48 -0.16 -3.00 1.48
N THR A 49 0.00 -1.75 1.89
CA THR A 49 -1.01 -0.70 1.68
C THR A 49 -0.38 0.52 1.06
N LEU A 50 -1.08 1.10 0.09
CA LEU A 50 -0.71 2.38 -0.51
C LEU A 50 -1.56 3.49 0.08
N LEU A 51 -0.90 4.55 0.54
CA LEU A 51 -1.52 5.76 1.07
C LEU A 51 -1.13 6.95 0.19
N GLU A 52 -2.08 7.83 -0.09
CA GLU A 52 -1.87 9.09 -0.80
C GLU A 52 -2.32 10.27 0.06
N VAL A 53 -1.50 11.31 0.12
CA VAL A 53 -1.87 12.59 0.73
C VAL A 53 -2.58 13.41 -0.33
N VAL A 54 -3.88 13.63 -0.16
CA VAL A 54 -4.71 14.48 -1.03
C VAL A 54 -5.24 15.64 -0.20
N ASN A 55 -4.93 16.88 -0.59
CA ASN A 55 -5.31 18.09 0.14
C ASN A 55 -4.93 18.04 1.64
N GLY A 56 -3.79 17.43 1.97
CA GLY A 56 -3.31 17.29 3.36
C GLY A 56 -3.94 16.15 4.17
N GLN A 57 -4.81 15.33 3.55
CA GLN A 57 -5.41 14.16 4.18
C GLN A 57 -4.78 12.87 3.64
N MET A 58 -4.39 11.95 4.52
CA MET A 58 -3.85 10.65 4.15
C MET A 58 -5.00 9.66 3.87
N LEU A 59 -5.08 9.17 2.64
CA LEU A 59 -6.15 8.31 2.12
C LEU A 59 -5.57 7.01 1.58
N TYR A 60 -6.34 5.93 1.64
CA TYR A 60 -5.98 4.64 1.06
C TYR A 60 -6.16 4.67 -0.45
N SER A 61 -5.12 4.31 -1.19
CA SER A 61 -5.19 4.12 -2.63
C SER A 61 -5.58 2.66 -2.93
N PHE A 62 -6.72 2.49 -3.58
CA PHE A 62 -7.31 1.19 -3.88
C PHE A 62 -7.91 1.18 -5.29
N GLN A 63 -7.38 0.33 -6.17
CA GLN A 63 -7.83 0.17 -7.56
C GLN A 63 -7.96 1.50 -8.34
N GLY A 64 -7.00 2.41 -8.17
CA GLY A 64 -6.98 3.71 -8.85
C GLY A 64 -7.93 4.76 -8.26
N ARG A 65 -8.45 4.53 -7.04
CA ARG A 65 -9.27 5.48 -6.30
C ARG A 65 -8.66 5.72 -4.92
N VAL A 66 -8.85 6.92 -4.40
CA VAL A 66 -8.53 7.25 -3.01
C VAL A 66 -9.78 7.07 -2.13
N ALA A 67 -9.59 6.53 -0.93
CA ALA A 67 -10.65 6.23 0.01
C ALA A 67 -10.22 6.53 1.45
N SER A 68 -11.14 7.02 2.27
CA SER A 68 -10.94 7.01 3.72
C SER A 68 -10.78 5.57 4.24
N GLU A 69 -10.28 5.39 5.46
CA GLU A 69 -10.15 4.05 6.06
C GLU A 69 -11.50 3.29 6.11
N ALA A 70 -12.58 4.00 6.45
CA ALA A 70 -13.91 3.42 6.54
C ALA A 70 -14.39 2.92 5.16
N GLU A 71 -14.20 3.73 4.13
CA GLU A 71 -14.53 3.36 2.74
C GLU A 71 -13.65 2.20 2.26
N PHE A 72 -12.36 2.23 2.55
CA PHE A 72 -11.42 1.16 2.22
C PHE A 72 -11.85 -0.18 2.81
N ARG A 73 -12.23 -0.22 4.10
CA ARG A 73 -12.75 -1.43 4.74
C ARG A 73 -14.01 -1.97 4.09
N VAL A 74 -14.87 -1.10 3.55
CA VAL A 74 -16.04 -1.50 2.77
C VAL A 74 -15.63 -2.05 1.41
N LEU A 75 -14.71 -1.39 0.72
CA LEU A 75 -14.18 -1.82 -0.59
C LEU A 75 -13.53 -3.20 -0.50
N LEU A 76 -12.72 -3.45 0.53
CA LEU A 76 -12.10 -4.76 0.77
C LEU A 76 -13.13 -5.90 0.90
N ARG A 77 -14.31 -5.64 1.46
CA ARG A 77 -15.38 -6.65 1.58
C ARG A 77 -16.08 -6.93 0.25
N GLN A 78 -15.99 -6.00 -0.71
CA GLN A 78 -16.57 -6.14 -2.04
C GLN A 78 -15.63 -6.86 -3.01
N VAL A 79 -14.36 -7.01 -2.65
CA VAL A 79 -13.41 -7.82 -3.42
C VAL A 79 -13.82 -9.28 -3.33
N ASN A 80 -13.98 -9.91 -4.49
CA ASN A 80 -14.12 -11.36 -4.55
C ASN A 80 -12.73 -12.00 -4.38
N TRP A 81 -12.32 -12.18 -3.13
CA TRP A 81 -11.03 -12.80 -2.78
C TRP A 81 -10.89 -14.23 -3.30
N ALA A 82 -12.00 -14.92 -3.57
CA ALA A 82 -12.00 -16.29 -4.11
C ALA A 82 -11.63 -16.35 -5.61
N ALA A 83 -11.38 -15.20 -6.26
CA ALA A 83 -10.93 -15.12 -7.64
C ALA A 83 -9.40 -15.07 -7.78
N GLU A 84 -8.64 -15.67 -6.86
CA GLU A 84 -7.25 -16.02 -7.16
C GLU A 84 -7.25 -17.04 -8.31
N PRO A 85 -6.67 -16.74 -9.48
CA PRO A 85 -6.41 -17.80 -10.45
C PRO A 85 -5.48 -18.77 -9.75
N ALA A 86 -5.91 -20.03 -9.59
CA ALA A 86 -5.04 -21.10 -9.12
C ALA A 86 -3.72 -20.98 -9.89
N SER A 87 -2.65 -20.63 -9.18
CA SER A 87 -1.34 -20.37 -9.75
C SER A 87 -0.98 -21.58 -10.60
N SER A 88 -1.12 -21.42 -11.91
CA SER A 88 -0.69 -22.41 -12.88
C SER A 88 0.74 -22.02 -13.18
N LEU A 89 1.66 -22.77 -12.56
CA LEU A 89 3.12 -22.86 -12.72
C LEU A 89 3.87 -22.66 -11.40
#